data_AF-A0A9W9YB08-F1
#
_entry.id   AF-A0A9W9YB08-F1
#
_cell.length_a   1.000
_cell.length_b   1.000
_cell.length_c   1.000
_cell.angle_alpha   90.00
_cell.angle_beta   90.00
_cell.angle_gamma   90.00
#
_symmetry.space_group_name_H-M   'P 1'
#
loop_
_entity.id
_entity.type
_entity.pdbx_description
1 polymer ?
#
loop_
_entity_poly.entity_id
_entity_poly.type
_entity_poly.pdbx_seq_one_letter_code
_entity_poly.pdbx_strand_id
1 'polypeptide(L)'
;MTDVLKGLGKVKLRSVERSPGGTPLRKPPISTDGSDPASIIAQALKKKFAHRRRQEANSPDANKENSPGSPFGTPPSSPIKPVPFGPHLLKATNKKRRSSTGLQRTTKPSPLVEIC
;
A
#
# COMPACT_ATOMS: atom_id res chain seq x y z
N MET A 1 5.27 -41.40 14.17
CA MET A 1 4.22 -40.41 13.80
C MET A 1 3.37 -39.98 15.00
N THR A 2 3.16 -40.84 16.01
CA THR A 2 2.46 -40.51 17.27
C THR A 2 3.14 -39.40 18.09
N ASP A 3 4.45 -39.24 17.94
CA ASP A 3 5.22 -38.19 18.62
C ASP A 3 4.79 -36.76 18.24
N VAL A 4 4.28 -36.56 17.04
CA VAL A 4 3.80 -35.25 16.55
C VAL A 4 2.51 -34.83 17.26
N LEU A 5 1.70 -35.80 17.69
CA LEU A 5 0.43 -35.55 18.40
C LEU A 5 0.64 -35.36 19.91
N LYS A 6 1.87 -35.55 20.42
CA LYS A 6 2.18 -35.35 21.83
C LYS A 6 1.96 -33.87 22.20
N GLY A 7 1.08 -33.63 23.17
CA GLY A 7 0.89 -32.30 23.74
C GLY A 7 -0.25 -31.46 23.15
N LEU A 8 -1.05 -32.00 22.22
CA LEU A 8 -2.23 -31.28 21.68
C LEU A 8 -3.21 -30.81 22.78
N GLY A 9 -3.43 -31.62 23.83
CA GLY A 9 -4.28 -31.25 24.96
C GLY A 9 -3.68 -30.18 25.90
N LYS A 10 -2.41 -29.80 25.72
CA LYS A 10 -1.74 -28.74 26.50
C LYS A 10 -1.88 -27.37 25.84
N VAL A 11 -2.30 -27.32 24.57
CA VAL A 11 -2.48 -26.06 23.83
C VAL A 11 -3.77 -25.38 24.28
N LYS A 12 -3.64 -24.19 24.87
CA LYS A 12 -4.78 -23.33 25.20
C LYS A 12 -4.78 -22.12 24.28
N LEU A 13 -5.89 -21.87 23.61
CA LEU A 13 -6.11 -20.66 22.83
C LEU A 13 -6.66 -19.55 23.72
N ARG A 14 -6.39 -18.28 23.37
CA ARG A 14 -7.00 -17.13 24.04
C ARG A 14 -8.47 -17.02 23.66
N SER A 15 -9.33 -16.77 24.64
CA SER A 15 -10.72 -16.41 24.36
C SER A 15 -10.78 -15.03 23.72
N VAL A 16 -11.56 -14.89 22.65
CA VAL A 16 -11.79 -13.63 21.94
C VAL A 16 -13.30 -13.41 21.93
N GLU A 17 -13.73 -12.18 22.23
CA GLU A 17 -15.13 -11.80 22.15
C GLU A 17 -15.65 -12.00 20.72
N ARG A 18 -16.86 -12.52 20.59
CA ARG A 18 -17.46 -12.90 19.30
C ARG A 18 -18.87 -12.36 19.19
N SER A 19 -19.25 -12.00 17.97
CA SER A 19 -20.63 -11.66 17.67
C SER A 19 -21.52 -12.91 17.74
N PRO A 20 -22.85 -12.77 17.77
CA PRO A 20 -23.75 -13.93 17.71
C PRO A 20 -23.48 -14.87 16.52
N GLY A 21 -22.91 -14.35 15.42
CA GLY A 21 -22.49 -15.13 14.24
C GLY A 21 -21.09 -15.77 14.32
N GLY A 22 -20.39 -15.68 15.46
CA GLY A 22 -19.10 -16.33 15.68
C GLY A 22 -17.87 -15.58 15.13
N THR A 23 -18.06 -14.43 14.49
CA THR A 23 -16.95 -13.59 14.01
C THR A 23 -16.23 -12.96 15.20
N PRO A 24 -14.89 -13.09 15.32
CA PRO A 24 -14.13 -12.39 16.36
C PRO A 24 -14.33 -10.87 16.26
N LEU A 25 -14.70 -10.23 17.37
CA LEU A 25 -14.79 -8.77 17.44
C LEU A 25 -13.38 -8.18 17.37
N ARG A 26 -13.15 -7.38 16.34
CA ARG A 26 -11.92 -6.58 16.22
C ARG A 26 -12.01 -5.40 17.17
N LYS A 27 -11.04 -5.29 18.07
CA LYS A 27 -10.88 -4.07 18.89
C LYS A 27 -10.55 -2.88 17.99
N PRO A 28 -11.06 -1.69 18.30
CA PRO A 28 -10.65 -0.49 17.59
C PRO A 28 -9.13 -0.34 17.70
N PRO A 29 -8.46 0.13 16.62
CA PRO A 29 -7.03 0.37 16.67
C PRO A 29 -6.72 1.38 17.78
N ILE A 30 -5.64 1.13 18.52
CA ILE A 30 -5.15 2.06 19.53
C ILE A 30 -4.79 3.36 18.81
N SER A 31 -5.32 4.48 19.29
CA SER A 31 -4.95 5.80 18.77
C SER A 31 -3.48 6.02 19.08
N THR A 32 -2.67 6.14 18.03
CA THR A 32 -1.26 6.46 18.19
C THR A 32 -1.09 7.96 18.22
N ASP A 33 -0.30 8.44 19.18
CA ASP A 33 0.13 9.82 19.22
C ASP A 33 0.97 10.07 17.96
N GLY A 34 0.57 11.04 17.14
CA GLY A 34 1.15 11.30 15.81
C GLY A 34 2.61 11.75 15.79
N SER A 35 3.36 11.41 16.83
CA SER A 35 4.80 11.65 17.00
C SER A 35 5.65 10.53 16.38
N ASP A 36 5.16 9.28 16.38
CA ASP A 36 5.89 8.16 15.80
C ASP A 36 5.84 8.18 14.25
N PRO A 37 6.97 7.95 13.54
CA PRO A 37 7.01 7.94 12.07
C PRO A 37 6.02 6.95 11.43
N ALA A 38 5.83 5.75 12.01
CA ALA A 38 4.90 4.77 11.44
C ALA A 38 3.44 5.27 11.55
N SER A 39 3.11 5.92 12.65
CA SER A 39 1.81 6.55 12.89
C SER A 39 1.51 7.68 11.91
N ILE A 40 2.50 8.52 11.61
CA ILE A 40 2.37 9.59 10.60
C ILE A 40 2.10 8.99 9.21
N ILE A 41 2.87 7.97 8.82
CA ILE A 41 2.69 7.30 7.52
C ILE A 41 1.30 6.66 7.44
N ALA A 42 0.87 5.94 8.49
CA ALA A 42 -0.44 5.31 8.53
C ALA A 42 -1.58 6.34 8.36
N GLN A 43 -1.49 7.48 9.04
CA GLN A 43 -2.45 8.57 8.90
C GLN A 43 -2.46 9.16 7.47
N ALA A 44 -1.28 9.39 6.89
CA ALA A 44 -1.15 9.91 5.53
C ALA A 44 -1.76 8.94 4.49
N LEU A 45 -1.48 7.65 4.60
CA LEU A 45 -2.07 6.61 3.74
C LEU A 45 -3.58 6.52 3.92
N LYS A 46 -4.08 6.55 5.17
CA LYS A 46 -5.52 6.55 5.49
C LYS A 46 -6.25 7.73 4.86
N LYS A 47 -5.62 8.91 4.84
CA LYS A 47 -6.14 10.12 4.16
C LYS A 47 -6.09 9.97 2.64
N LYS A 48 -4.95 9.55 2.07
CA LYS A 48 -4.74 9.40 0.62
C LYS A 48 -5.74 8.44 -0.03
N PHE A 49 -6.09 7.36 0.66
CA PHE A 49 -6.99 6.33 0.14
C PHE A 49 -8.41 6.39 0.73
N ALA A 50 -8.78 7.47 1.43
CA ALA A 50 -10.11 7.61 2.03
C ALA A 50 -11.25 7.46 1.01
N HIS A 51 -11.05 7.94 -0.22
CA HIS A 51 -12.04 7.82 -1.29
C HIS A 51 -12.29 6.37 -1.74
N ARG A 52 -11.25 5.52 -1.74
CA ARG A 52 -11.39 4.10 -2.13
C ARG A 52 -12.23 3.30 -1.16
N ARG A 53 -12.13 3.58 0.15
CA ARG A 53 -12.96 2.92 1.17
C ARG A 53 -14.45 3.21 1.01
N ARG A 54 -14.83 4.39 0.48
CA ARG A 54 -16.24 4.69 0.19
C ARG A 54 -16.75 3.91 -1.02
N GLN A 55 -15.91 3.73 -2.03
CA GLN A 55 -16.25 2.92 -3.20
C GLN A 55 -16.34 1.42 -2.84
N GLU A 56 -15.49 0.96 -1.93
CA GLU A 56 -15.43 -0.44 -1.49
C GLU A 56 -16.45 -0.77 -0.39
N ALA A 57 -16.87 0.19 0.44
CA ALA A 57 -17.95 -0.01 1.42
C ALA A 57 -19.33 -0.23 0.77
N ASN A 58 -19.50 0.18 -0.49
CA ASN A 58 -20.67 -0.15 -1.31
C ASN A 58 -20.52 -1.50 -2.04
N SER A 59 -19.38 -2.19 -1.90
CA SER A 59 -19.22 -3.56 -2.35
C SER A 59 -19.59 -4.52 -1.20
N PRO A 60 -20.46 -5.50 -1.42
CA PRO A 60 -20.82 -6.51 -0.41
C PRO A 60 -19.66 -7.46 -0.04
N ASP A 61 -18.44 -7.21 -0.53
CA ASP A 61 -17.27 -8.08 -0.39
C ASP A 61 -16.18 -7.45 0.51
N ALA A 62 -16.57 -6.79 1.60
CA ALA A 62 -15.65 -6.19 2.58
C ALA A 62 -14.80 -7.21 3.38
N ASN A 63 -14.89 -8.51 3.03
CA ASN A 63 -14.14 -9.60 3.65
C ASN A 63 -13.19 -10.32 2.68
N LYS A 64 -12.96 -9.81 1.46
CA LYS A 64 -11.95 -10.39 0.55
C LYS A 64 -10.54 -9.94 0.91
N GLU A 65 -9.97 -10.56 1.93
CA GLU A 65 -8.53 -10.83 1.92
C GLU A 65 -8.23 -11.85 0.82
N ASN A 66 -8.21 -11.40 -0.44
CA ASN A 66 -7.49 -11.98 -1.57
C ASN A 66 -7.87 -11.21 -2.84
N SER A 67 -6.99 -10.32 -3.31
CA SER A 67 -7.06 -9.89 -4.71
C SER A 67 -6.88 -11.13 -5.60
N PRO A 68 -7.78 -11.43 -6.56
CA PRO A 68 -7.56 -12.50 -7.54
C PRO A 68 -6.47 -12.15 -8.58
N GLY A 69 -5.60 -11.18 -8.28
CA GLY A 69 -4.47 -10.75 -9.12
C GLY A 69 -3.12 -11.25 -8.60
N SER A 70 -3.09 -12.20 -7.66
CA SER A 70 -1.84 -12.88 -7.31
C SER A 70 -1.33 -13.65 -8.53
N PRO A 71 -0.10 -13.40 -9.00
CA PRO A 71 0.49 -14.15 -10.12
C PRO A 71 0.78 -15.62 -9.74
N PHE A 72 0.49 -16.01 -8.49
CA PHE A 72 0.63 -17.37 -7.99
C PHE A 72 -0.65 -18.23 -8.18
N GLY A 73 -1.70 -17.68 -8.80
CA GLY A 73 -2.85 -18.47 -9.21
C GLY A 73 -2.46 -19.44 -10.32
N THR A 74 -2.43 -20.74 -10.00
CA THR A 74 -2.18 -21.83 -10.95
C THR A 74 -3.00 -21.64 -12.24
N PRO A 75 -2.38 -21.56 -13.42
CA PRO A 75 -3.13 -21.48 -14.67
C PRO A 75 -3.72 -22.88 -14.99
N PRO A 76 -5.00 -22.98 -15.38
CA PRO A 76 -5.50 -24.18 -16.02
C PRO A 76 -4.78 -24.34 -17.38
N SER A 77 -4.19 -25.51 -17.57
CA SER A 77 -3.50 -26.01 -18.75
C SER A 77 -3.90 -25.30 -20.06
N SER A 78 -2.98 -24.54 -20.62
CA SER A 78 -3.01 -24.12 -22.03
C SER A 78 -1.56 -23.93 -22.50
N PRO A 79 -1.22 -24.21 -23.76
CA PRO A 79 0.18 -24.29 -24.19
C PRO A 79 0.78 -22.88 -24.27
N ILE A 80 1.48 -22.50 -23.20
CA ILE A 80 2.15 -21.20 -23.05
C ILE A 80 3.35 -21.19 -23.99
N LYS A 81 3.25 -20.48 -25.12
CA LYS A 81 4.46 -19.93 -25.74
C LYS A 81 5.08 -18.98 -24.70
N PRO A 82 6.37 -19.13 -24.34
CA PRO A 82 6.98 -18.25 -23.37
C PRO A 82 6.92 -16.84 -23.93
N VAL A 83 6.13 -15.98 -23.29
CA VAL A 83 6.10 -14.56 -23.61
C VAL A 83 7.50 -14.04 -23.23
N PRO A 84 8.34 -13.64 -24.19
CA PRO A 84 9.69 -13.22 -23.84
C PRO A 84 9.57 -12.01 -22.92
N PHE A 85 10.16 -12.09 -21.74
CA PHE A 85 10.20 -10.99 -20.79
C PHE A 85 11.41 -10.12 -21.15
N GLY A 86 11.22 -8.83 -21.41
CA GLY A 86 12.34 -7.99 -21.83
C GLY A 86 11.95 -6.56 -22.22
N PRO A 87 12.93 -5.72 -22.62
CA PRO A 87 12.76 -4.28 -22.81
C PRO A 87 11.74 -3.87 -23.87
N HIS A 88 11.31 -4.79 -24.74
CA HIS A 88 10.21 -4.56 -25.69
C HIS A 88 8.83 -4.43 -25.00
N LEU A 89 8.71 -4.85 -23.74
CA LEU A 89 7.54 -4.56 -22.88
C LEU A 89 7.56 -3.11 -22.35
N LEU A 90 8.70 -2.43 -22.42
CA LEU A 90 8.82 -1.03 -22.02
C LEU A 90 8.49 -0.15 -23.23
N LYS A 91 7.49 0.74 -23.08
CA LYS A 91 7.12 1.69 -24.12
C LYS A 91 8.30 2.65 -24.37
N ALA A 92 8.80 2.68 -25.61
CA ALA A 92 9.85 3.61 -26.00
C ALA A 92 9.36 5.05 -25.79
N THR A 93 9.97 5.75 -24.83
CA THR A 93 9.72 7.16 -24.57
C THR A 93 10.64 7.99 -25.46
N ASN A 94 10.05 8.88 -26.27
CA ASN A 94 10.78 9.84 -27.07
C ASN A 94 11.52 10.81 -26.15
N LYS A 95 12.85 10.66 -26.02
CA LYS A 95 13.70 11.65 -25.36
C LYS A 95 13.72 12.92 -26.23
N LYS A 96 12.79 13.86 -25.98
CA LYS A 96 12.95 15.24 -26.44
C LYS A 96 14.21 15.79 -25.78
N ARG A 97 15.28 15.96 -26.57
CA ARG A 97 16.47 16.70 -26.19
C ARG A 97 16.03 18.09 -25.73
N ARG A 98 16.16 18.39 -24.44
CA ARG A 98 16.06 19.76 -23.94
C ARG A 98 17.35 20.45 -24.34
N SER A 99 17.29 21.34 -25.34
CA SER A 99 18.35 22.30 -25.58
C SER A 99 18.51 23.14 -24.32
N SER A 100 19.68 23.06 -23.70
CA SER A 100 20.06 23.92 -22.58
C SER A 100 20.24 25.34 -23.10
N THR A 101 19.18 26.15 -23.05
CA THR A 101 19.29 27.59 -23.28
C THR A 101 19.24 28.32 -21.94
N GLY A 102 20.43 28.73 -21.50
CA GLY A 102 20.71 30.02 -20.84
C GLY A 102 20.05 30.31 -19.49
N LEU A 103 20.82 30.11 -18.42
CA LEU A 103 20.58 30.72 -17.11
C LEU A 103 20.90 32.23 -17.22
N GLN A 104 19.90 33.11 -17.30
CA GLN A 104 20.13 34.56 -17.15
C GLN A 104 19.91 34.95 -15.68
N ARG A 105 21.01 35.18 -14.96
CA ARG A 105 21.01 35.83 -13.65
C ARG A 105 20.69 37.31 -13.84
N THR A 106 19.51 37.74 -13.45
CA THR A 106 19.23 39.17 -13.30
C THR A 106 19.61 39.58 -11.89
N THR A 107 20.83 40.07 -11.72
CA THR A 107 21.23 40.81 -10.53
C THR A 107 20.54 42.17 -10.56
N LYS A 108 19.52 42.38 -9.72
CA LYS A 108 19.05 43.72 -9.39
C LYS A 108 19.60 44.09 -8.01
N PRO A 109 20.40 45.16 -7.86
CA PRO A 109 20.73 45.68 -6.54
C PRO A 109 19.53 46.42 -5.95
N SER A 110 19.21 46.12 -4.70
CA SER A 110 18.20 46.81 -3.88
C SER A 110 18.65 48.24 -3.54
N PRO A 111 17.75 49.25 -3.52
CA PRO A 111 18.10 50.59 -3.06
C PRO A 111 18.21 50.64 -1.53
N LEU A 112 19.33 51.19 -1.06
CA LEU A 112 19.62 51.53 0.32
C LEU A 112 18.64 52.61 0.78
N VAL A 113 17.85 52.34 1.82
CA VAL A 113 17.06 53.36 2.50
C VAL A 113 17.93 53.95 3.62
N GLU A 114 18.45 55.16 3.40
CA GLU A 114 19.01 56.00 4.45
C GLU A 114 17.87 56.46 5.37
N ILE A 115 18.04 56.22 6.68
CA ILE A 115 17.17 56.72 7.75
C ILE A 115 17.85 57.97 8.29
N CYS A 116 17.18 59.13 8.16
CA CYS A 116 17.43 60.32 8.98
C CYS A 116 16.41 60.37 10.12
#